data_AF-A0A497P4A8-F1
#
_entry.id   AF-A0A497P4A8-F1
#
_cell.length_a   1.000
_cell.length_b   1.000
_cell.length_c   1.000
_cell.angle_alpha   90.00
_cell.angle_beta   90.00
_cell.angle_gamma   90.00
#
_symmetry.space_group_name_H-M   'P 1'
#
loop_
_entity.id
_entity.type
_entity.pdbx_description
1 polymer ?
#
loop_
_entity_poly.entity_id
_entity_poly.type
_entity_poly.pdbx_seq_one_letter_code
_entity_poly.pdbx_strand_id
1 'polypeptide(L)'
;MSEVKQQIPKWFKGMIYDKGEEVVNPFSNESYELNAIELSIYDFIMDCAWVFERAPKTVTEKQVRDFHRALNWFRNNNSEAYMVLLD
;
A
#
# COMPACT_ATOMS: atom_id res chain seq x y z
N MET A 1 -19.72 -11.94 6.92
CA MET A 1 -19.13 -10.86 6.13
C MET A 1 -18.34 -11.52 5.03
N SER A 2 -18.74 -11.33 3.78
CA SER A 2 -18.19 -12.05 2.64
C SER A 2 -16.74 -11.59 2.43
N GLU A 3 -15.78 -12.41 2.84
CA GLU A 3 -14.37 -12.21 2.53
C GLU A 3 -14.21 -12.24 1.01
N VAL A 4 -14.25 -11.06 0.39
CA VAL A 4 -13.77 -10.90 -0.98
C VAL A 4 -12.30 -11.24 -0.90
N LYS A 5 -11.94 -12.49 -1.24
CA LYS A 5 -10.56 -12.93 -1.41
C LYS A 5 -9.98 -12.10 -2.54
N GLN A 6 -9.50 -10.91 -2.20
CA GLN A 6 -8.71 -10.11 -3.12
C GLN A 6 -7.54 -11.01 -3.54
N GLN A 7 -7.33 -11.13 -4.84
CA GLN A 7 -6.25 -11.98 -5.33
C GLN A 7 -4.97 -11.17 -5.25
N ILE A 8 -3.97 -11.74 -4.59
CA ILE A 8 -2.63 -11.15 -4.53
C ILE A 8 -2.17 -10.93 -5.98
N PRO A 9 -1.80 -9.69 -6.33
CA PRO A 9 -1.32 -9.42 -7.67
C PRO A 9 -0.03 -10.21 -7.93
N LYS A 10 0.05 -10.93 -9.06
CA LYS A 10 1.25 -11.72 -9.43
C LYS A 10 2.55 -10.90 -9.51
N TRP A 11 2.43 -9.59 -9.69
CA TRP A 11 3.57 -8.67 -9.73
C TRP A 11 4.05 -8.25 -8.33
N PHE A 12 3.20 -8.38 -7.31
CA PHE A 12 3.55 -8.04 -5.94
C PHE A 12 4.39 -9.17 -5.33
N LYS A 13 5.64 -8.84 -4.99
CA LYS A 13 6.60 -9.74 -4.34
C LYS A 13 6.98 -9.26 -2.94
N GLY A 14 6.19 -8.34 -2.38
CA GLY A 14 6.39 -7.85 -1.02
C GLY A 14 5.95 -8.88 0.01
N MET A 15 6.08 -8.49 1.29
CA MET A 15 5.54 -9.26 2.39
C MET A 15 4.02 -9.24 2.32
N ILE A 16 3.39 -10.40 2.57
CA ILE A 16 1.93 -10.54 2.57
C ILE A 16 1.52 -10.90 3.98
N TYR A 17 0.72 -10.06 4.60
CA TYR A 17 0.15 -10.29 5.91
C TYR A 17 -0.97 -11.32 5.83
N ASP A 18 -1.16 -12.08 6.92
CA ASP A 18 -2.28 -13.02 7.08
C ASP A 18 -3.57 -12.31 7.53
N LYS A 19 -3.44 -11.11 8.12
CA LYS A 19 -4.54 -10.32 8.67
C LYS A 19 -4.41 -8.86 8.31
N GLY A 20 -5.55 -8.20 8.19
CA GLY A 20 -5.66 -6.76 8.05
C GLY A 20 -5.62 -6.05 9.41
N GLU A 21 -5.53 -4.73 9.37
CA GLU A 21 -5.52 -3.87 10.55
C GLU A 21 -6.10 -2.49 10.20
N GLU A 22 -6.55 -1.76 11.23
CA GLU A 22 -6.91 -0.35 11.11
C GLU A 22 -5.64 0.49 11.03
N VAL A 23 -5.50 1.25 9.94
CA VAL A 23 -4.41 2.18 9.75
C VAL A 23 -4.90 3.60 9.98
N VAL A 24 -4.13 4.38 10.72
CA VAL A 24 -4.41 5.80 10.99
C VAL A 24 -3.47 6.67 10.16
N ASN A 25 -4.01 7.58 9.37
CA ASN A 25 -3.25 8.59 8.66
C ASN A 25 -2.69 9.61 9.68
N PRO A 26 -1.34 9.75 9.78
CA PRO A 26 -0.73 10.69 10.73
C PRO A 26 -0.94 12.16 10.37
N PHE A 27 -1.36 12.48 9.14
CA PHE A 27 -1.56 13.84 8.65
C PHE A 27 -2.99 14.34 8.86
N SER A 28 -3.99 13.51 8.56
CA SER A 28 -5.41 13.87 8.68
C SER A 28 -6.07 13.38 9.98
N ASN A 29 -5.39 12.51 10.74
CA ASN A 29 -5.95 11.80 11.90
C ASN A 29 -7.13 10.87 11.56
N GLU A 30 -7.43 10.64 10.30
CA GLU A 30 -8.45 9.70 9.85
C GLU A 30 -7.94 8.26 9.89
N SER A 31 -8.81 7.30 10.16
CA SER A 31 -8.48 5.87 10.15
C SER A 31 -9.28 5.12 9.09
N TYR A 32 -8.70 4.04 8.57
CA TYR A 32 -9.37 3.15 7.64
C TYR A 32 -8.97 1.69 7.92
N GLU A 33 -9.96 0.79 7.96
CA GLU A 33 -9.74 -0.65 8.14
C GLU A 33 -9.29 -1.28 6.81
N LEU A 34 -8.05 -1.75 6.75
CA LEU A 34 -7.50 -2.43 5.59
C LEU A 34 -7.55 -3.94 5.79
N ASN A 35 -7.87 -4.68 4.74
CA ASN A 35 -7.68 -6.13 4.76
C ASN A 35 -6.18 -6.50 4.67
N ALA A 36 -5.89 -7.79 4.80
CA ALA A 36 -4.52 -8.29 4.84
C ALA A 36 -3.68 -7.90 3.61
N ILE A 37 -4.27 -7.90 2.41
CA ILE A 37 -3.57 -7.58 1.15
C ILE A 37 -3.43 -6.07 0.98
N GLU A 38 -4.46 -5.31 1.31
CA GLU A 38 -4.42 -3.86 1.30
C GLU A 38 -3.36 -3.34 2.26
N LEU A 39 -3.32 -3.86 3.49
CA LEU A 39 -2.30 -3.54 4.49
C LEU A 39 -0.89 -3.87 3.96
N SER A 40 -0.73 -5.03 3.32
CA SER A 40 0.57 -5.45 2.74
C SER A 40 1.07 -4.49 1.66
N ILE A 41 0.17 -4.02 0.79
CA ILE A 41 0.50 -3.10 -0.29
C ILE A 41 0.69 -1.69 0.24
N TYR A 42 -0.11 -1.26 1.21
CA TYR A 42 0.03 0.01 1.90
C TYR A 42 1.40 0.13 2.58
N ASP A 43 1.80 -0.88 3.34
CA ASP A 43 3.10 -0.94 4.02
C ASP A 43 4.26 -0.88 3.01
N PHE A 44 4.15 -1.61 1.89
CA PHE A 44 5.11 -1.51 0.79
C PHE A 44 5.22 -0.09 0.18
N ILE A 45 4.11 0.64 0.06
CA ILE A 45 4.09 2.02 -0.43
C ILE A 45 4.81 2.92 0.57
N MET A 46 4.54 2.78 1.87
CA MET A 46 5.19 3.56 2.93
C MET A 46 6.69 3.30 2.98
N ASP A 47 7.12 2.04 2.90
CA ASP A 47 8.53 1.67 2.85
C ASP A 47 9.24 2.28 1.63
N CYS A 48 8.60 2.23 0.46
CA CYS A 48 9.15 2.86 -0.74
C CYS A 48 9.29 4.38 -0.56
N ALA A 49 8.27 5.06 -0.03
CA ALA A 49 8.30 6.49 0.23
C ALA A 49 9.44 6.86 1.19
N TRP A 50 9.62 6.08 2.27
CA TRP A 50 10.70 6.27 3.23
C TRP A 50 12.09 6.11 2.61
N VAL A 51 12.27 5.09 1.75
CA VAL A 51 13.52 4.91 1.00
C VAL A 51 13.75 6.05 0.02
N PHE A 52 12.70 6.55 -0.65
CA PHE A 52 12.82 7.67 -1.59
C PHE A 52 13.24 8.96 -0.90
N GLU A 53 12.76 9.19 0.32
CA GLU A 53 13.12 10.35 1.12
C GLU A 53 14.54 10.23 1.69
N ARG A 54 14.88 9.08 2.30
CA ARG A 54 16.15 8.92 3.04
C ARG A 54 17.34 8.51 2.19
N ALA A 55 17.10 7.75 1.13
CA ALA A 55 18.15 7.18 0.30
C ALA A 55 17.80 7.32 -1.20
N PRO A 56 17.53 8.53 -1.72
CA PRO A 56 17.15 8.73 -3.12
C PRO A 56 18.17 8.17 -4.13
N LYS A 57 19.45 8.07 -3.74
CA LYS A 57 20.54 7.53 -4.58
C LYS A 57 20.49 6.01 -4.75
N THR A 58 19.80 5.28 -3.86
CA THR A 58 19.64 3.82 -3.96
C THR A 58 18.36 3.43 -4.70
N VAL A 59 17.50 4.41 -5.00
CA VAL A 59 16.24 4.22 -5.71
C VAL A 59 16.50 3.84 -7.16
N THR A 60 16.06 2.64 -7.51
CA THR A 60 16.10 2.14 -8.87
C THR A 60 14.81 2.46 -9.62
N GLU A 61 14.87 2.57 -10.94
CA GLU A 61 13.67 2.72 -11.79
C GLU A 61 12.66 1.58 -11.57
N LYS A 62 13.14 0.38 -11.20
CA LYS A 62 12.27 -0.73 -10.85
C LYS A 62 11.43 -0.42 -9.61
N GLN A 63 12.04 0.11 -8.54
CA GLN A 63 11.31 0.48 -7.33
C GLN A 63 10.30 1.58 -7.60
N VAL A 64 10.62 2.58 -8.42
CA VAL A 64 9.67 3.63 -8.83
C VAL A 64 8.49 3.03 -9.59
N ARG A 65 8.75 2.10 -10.52
CA ARG A 65 7.68 1.39 -11.26
C ARG A 65 6.82 0.54 -10.35
N ASP A 66 7.41 -0.21 -9.43
CA ASP A 66 6.69 -1.07 -8.49
C ASP A 66 5.85 -0.21 -7.51
N PHE A 67 6.37 0.92 -7.07
CA PHE A 67 5.66 1.92 -6.25
C PHE A 67 4.43 2.48 -6.97
N HIS A 68 4.58 2.98 -8.20
CA HIS A 68 3.43 3.45 -8.99
C HIS A 68 2.42 2.34 -9.27
N ARG A 69 2.88 1.10 -9.44
CA ARG A 69 1.99 -0.06 -9.64
C ARG A 69 1.18 -0.38 -8.38
N ALA A 70 1.81 -0.27 -7.21
CA ALA A 70 1.15 -0.41 -5.92
C ALA A 70 0.10 0.68 -5.71
N LEU A 71 0.44 1.95 -5.93
CA LEU A 71 -0.52 3.07 -5.87
C LEU A 71 -1.71 2.86 -6.80
N ASN A 72 -1.46 2.49 -8.06
CA ASN A 72 -2.53 2.29 -9.04
C ASN A 72 -3.41 1.09 -8.69
N TRP A 73 -2.82 -0.01 -8.20
CA TRP A 73 -3.60 -1.15 -7.72
C TRP A 73 -4.49 -0.75 -6.55
N PHE A 74 -3.93 -0.05 -5.56
CA PHE A 74 -4.65 0.37 -4.37
C PHE A 74 -5.80 1.31 -4.73
N ARG A 75 -5.56 2.29 -5.63
CA ARG A 75 -6.58 3.22 -6.12
C ARG A 75 -7.78 2.54 -6.81
N ASN A 76 -7.54 1.45 -7.56
CA ASN A 76 -8.61 0.73 -8.26
C ASN A 76 -9.35 -0.27 -7.35
N ASN A 77 -8.64 -0.80 -6.35
CA ASN A 77 -9.15 -1.86 -5.50
C ASN A 77 -9.84 -1.32 -4.24
N ASN A 78 -9.34 -0.21 -3.70
CA ASN A 78 -9.90 0.51 -2.57
C ASN A 78 -9.64 2.02 -2.70
N SER A 79 -10.50 2.70 -3.47
CA SER A 79 -10.38 4.14 -3.72
C SER A 79 -10.61 4.98 -2.46
N GLU A 80 -11.46 4.53 -1.54
CA GLU A 80 -11.72 5.24 -0.29
C GLU A 80 -10.48 5.22 0.62
N ALA A 81 -9.91 4.04 0.85
CA ALA A 81 -8.66 3.93 1.59
C ALA A 81 -7.53 4.74 0.94
N TYR A 82 -7.47 4.78 -0.40
CA TYR A 82 -6.49 5.60 -1.11
C TYR A 82 -6.63 7.08 -0.74
N MET A 83 -7.86 7.60 -0.77
CA MET A 83 -8.12 9.01 -0.46
C MET A 83 -7.88 9.34 1.02
N VAL A 84 -8.16 8.40 1.92
CA VAL A 84 -7.98 8.62 3.37
C VAL A 84 -6.53 8.50 3.79
N LEU A 85 -5.75 7.57 3.20
CA LEU A 85 -4.42 7.21 3.69
C LEU A 85 -3.26 7.70 2.79
N LEU A 86 -3.49 7.91 1.49
CA LEU A 86 -2.42 8.09 0.49
C LEU A 86 -2.55 9.36 -0.38
N ASP A 87 -3.67 10.09 -0.30
CA ASP A 87 -3.89 11.38 -0.98
C ASP A 87 -3.40 12.55 -0.11
#